data_AF-A0A3B0U804-F1
#
_entry.id   AF-A0A3B0U804-F1
#
_cell.length_a   1.000
_cell.length_b   1.000
_cell.length_c   1.000
_cell.angle_alpha   90.00
_cell.angle_beta   90.00
_cell.angle_gamma   90.00
#
_symmetry.space_group_name_H-M   'P 1'
#
loop_
_entity.id
_entity.type
_entity.pdbx_description
1 polymer ?
#
loop_
_entity_poly.entity_id
_entity_poly.type
_entity_poly.pdbx_seq_one_letter_code
_entity_poly.pdbx_strand_id
1 'polypeptide(L)'
;SSDDEFNSFRKQVAEELTLQFIPMLNPDGTNRFQRRTATEIDMNRDAVQLQTPEAKLLMDIVDVSKPDFAFNLHDQRRFYNIKGTAVPSSISFLAPAYNEGREVNSTRRKAMQLIAGMNKTLQNYIPEGVGLYDDTYGSRSFGDNIQAKGVSTILIESGWQANDMEKEAIRKLNFSALLSAFQMIANNSFAKHSVKEYLAIPSIDTKLFDVLIKGVKIGDRSDSKVDVGISRTEHILKAPNYYSVGILEDIGDLSAHYGFETVKTKGLKVVQGKSILVDSLEKLSIISVKRLLRQGILFLITQDIPFEPHVPFPINLVHPRKIKEVQAIQFEAKANFLLVDSKSGQIKH
;
A
#
# COMPACT_ATOMS: atom_id res chain seq x y z
N SER A 1 -20.94 -24.90 -11.74
CA SER A 1 -21.93 -24.21 -12.57
C SER A 1 -22.93 -23.56 -11.64
N SER A 2 -23.15 -22.25 -11.75
CA SER A 2 -24.19 -21.53 -11.03
C SER A 2 -25.18 -20.99 -12.06
N ASP A 3 -26.38 -21.58 -12.08
CA ASP A 3 -27.49 -21.05 -12.85
C ASP A 3 -28.04 -19.84 -12.08
N ASP A 4 -27.56 -18.65 -12.43
CA ASP A 4 -27.85 -17.41 -11.72
C ASP A 4 -28.00 -16.22 -12.69
N GLU A 5 -28.33 -15.04 -12.16
CA GLU A 5 -28.54 -13.80 -12.90
C GLU A 5 -27.36 -13.34 -13.78
N PHE A 6 -26.15 -13.86 -13.56
CA PHE A 6 -24.96 -13.53 -14.35
C PHE A 6 -24.72 -14.47 -15.53
N ASN A 7 -25.65 -15.40 -15.83
CA ASN A 7 -25.52 -16.32 -16.96
C ASN A 7 -25.30 -15.62 -18.30
N SER A 8 -26.07 -14.55 -18.56
CA SER A 8 -25.97 -13.79 -19.81
C SER A 8 -24.60 -13.12 -19.95
N PHE A 9 -24.09 -12.56 -18.87
CA PHE A 9 -22.77 -11.95 -18.81
C PHE A 9 -21.65 -12.99 -19.02
N ARG A 10 -21.70 -14.13 -18.31
CA ARG A 10 -20.72 -15.22 -18.49
C ARG A 10 -20.71 -15.74 -19.93
N LYS A 11 -21.89 -15.90 -20.53
CA LYS A 11 -22.03 -16.30 -21.94
C LYS A 11 -21.38 -15.29 -22.88
N GLN A 12 -21.69 -14.00 -22.71
CA GLN A 12 -21.08 -12.94 -23.53
C GLN A 12 -19.55 -12.93 -23.41
N VAL A 13 -19.02 -13.02 -22.18
CA VAL A 13 -17.56 -13.08 -21.97
C VAL A 13 -16.94 -14.29 -22.66
N ALA A 14 -17.57 -15.47 -22.57
CA ALA A 14 -17.05 -16.69 -23.19
C ALA A 14 -17.14 -16.69 -24.72
N GLU A 15 -18.12 -16.00 -25.30
CA GLU A 15 -18.31 -15.92 -26.76
C GLU A 15 -17.44 -14.85 -27.41
N GLU A 16 -17.22 -13.71 -26.74
CA GLU A 16 -16.52 -12.55 -27.31
C GLU A 16 -15.04 -12.46 -26.92
N LEU A 17 -14.64 -13.09 -25.81
CA LEU A 17 -13.29 -12.93 -25.25
C LEU A 17 -12.56 -14.26 -25.13
N THR A 18 -11.26 -14.23 -25.44
CA THR A 18 -10.31 -15.23 -24.99
C THR A 18 -9.51 -14.65 -23.83
N LEU A 19 -9.65 -15.25 -22.64
CA LEU A 19 -9.00 -14.78 -21.42
C LEU A 19 -7.80 -15.69 -21.10
N GLN A 20 -6.61 -15.11 -21.00
CA GLN A 20 -5.40 -15.78 -20.55
C GLN A 20 -4.94 -15.18 -19.22
N PHE A 21 -4.68 -16.05 -18.23
CA PHE A 21 -4.26 -15.65 -16.90
C PHE A 21 -2.88 -16.19 -16.58
N ILE A 22 -2.04 -15.34 -15.97
CA ILE A 22 -0.82 -15.74 -15.26
C ILE A 22 -1.09 -15.44 -13.79
N PRO A 23 -1.61 -16.41 -12.99
CA PRO A 23 -2.07 -16.13 -11.63
C PRO A 23 -0.95 -15.62 -10.70
N MET A 24 0.27 -16.11 -10.90
CA MET A 24 1.44 -15.68 -10.13
C MET A 24 2.70 -15.76 -10.99
N LEU A 25 3.25 -14.59 -11.35
CA LEU A 25 4.43 -14.52 -12.21
C LEU A 25 5.74 -14.78 -11.45
N ASN A 26 5.87 -14.27 -10.21
CA ASN A 26 7.03 -14.50 -9.34
C ASN A 26 6.62 -15.35 -8.12
N PRO A 27 6.42 -16.67 -8.28
CA PRO A 27 5.97 -17.55 -7.20
C PRO A 27 7.01 -17.65 -6.07
N ASP A 28 8.30 -17.61 -6.41
CA ASP A 28 9.41 -17.65 -5.47
C ASP A 28 9.45 -16.43 -4.55
N GLY A 29 9.31 -15.23 -5.12
CA GLY A 29 9.21 -13.99 -4.35
C GLY A 29 7.99 -14.00 -3.45
N THR A 30 6.85 -14.50 -3.94
CA THR A 30 5.62 -14.63 -3.15
C THR A 30 5.78 -15.56 -1.97
N ASN A 31 6.35 -16.75 -2.18
CA ASN A 31 6.57 -17.73 -1.11
C ASN A 31 7.53 -17.21 -0.03
N ARG A 32 8.47 -16.34 -0.39
CA ARG A 32 9.42 -15.69 0.53
C ARG A 32 8.98 -14.32 1.02
N PHE A 33 7.77 -13.86 0.67
CA PHE A 33 7.26 -12.52 1.03
C PHE A 33 8.20 -11.38 0.64
N GLN A 34 8.83 -11.49 -0.53
CA GLN A 34 9.77 -10.51 -1.05
C GLN A 34 9.37 -10.02 -2.45
N ARG A 35 9.75 -8.78 -2.75
CA ARG A 35 9.50 -8.16 -4.06
C ARG A 35 10.30 -8.82 -5.20
N ARG A 36 11.56 -9.17 -4.92
CA ARG A 36 12.53 -9.63 -5.93
C ARG A 36 12.40 -11.14 -6.21
N THR A 37 12.92 -11.60 -7.34
CA THR A 37 13.03 -13.04 -7.65
C THR A 37 13.97 -13.76 -6.69
N ALA A 38 14.14 -15.09 -6.82
CA ALA A 38 15.11 -15.86 -6.02
C ALA A 38 16.57 -15.44 -6.17
N THR A 39 16.90 -14.76 -7.27
CA THR A 39 18.22 -14.21 -7.54
C THR A 39 18.31 -12.71 -7.23
N GLU A 40 17.39 -12.19 -6.43
CA GLU A 40 17.34 -10.77 -6.03
C GLU A 40 17.19 -9.78 -7.20
N ILE A 41 16.62 -10.20 -8.33
CA ILE A 41 16.35 -9.30 -9.47
C ILE A 41 14.97 -8.65 -9.28
N ASP A 42 14.89 -7.32 -9.43
CA ASP A 42 13.60 -6.63 -9.60
C ASP A 42 13.16 -6.86 -11.05
N MET A 43 12.30 -7.85 -11.22
CA MET A 43 11.81 -8.27 -12.53
C MET A 43 11.16 -7.11 -13.31
N ASN A 44 10.42 -6.21 -12.65
CA ASN A 44 9.80 -5.05 -13.29
C ASN A 44 10.78 -3.88 -13.55
N ARG A 45 12.08 -4.14 -13.45
CA ARG A 45 13.18 -3.29 -13.91
C ARG A 45 14.12 -4.00 -14.88
N ASP A 46 13.68 -5.16 -15.39
CA ASP A 46 14.45 -6.08 -16.21
C ASP A 46 13.73 -6.48 -17.51
N ALA A 47 12.70 -5.73 -17.92
CA ALA A 47 11.87 -6.05 -19.10
C ALA A 47 12.62 -5.97 -20.45
N VAL A 48 13.83 -5.40 -20.46
CA VAL A 48 14.70 -5.33 -21.65
C VAL A 48 15.68 -6.50 -21.69
N GLN A 49 16.30 -6.83 -20.55
CA GLN A 49 17.37 -7.82 -20.48
C GLN A 49 16.84 -9.24 -20.23
N LEU A 50 15.63 -9.36 -19.66
CA LEU A 50 14.92 -10.62 -19.45
C LEU A 50 15.81 -11.70 -18.81
N GLN A 51 16.52 -11.36 -17.73
CA GLN A 51 17.52 -12.24 -17.11
C GLN A 51 16.90 -13.41 -16.34
N THR A 52 15.63 -13.29 -15.96
CA THR A 52 14.90 -14.30 -15.16
C THR A 52 14.03 -15.18 -16.05
N PRO A 53 13.84 -16.48 -15.73
CA PRO A 53 12.95 -17.35 -16.48
C PRO A 53 11.49 -16.83 -16.51
N GLU A 54 11.04 -16.20 -15.43
CA GLU A 54 9.71 -15.58 -15.31
C GLU A 54 9.56 -14.42 -16.31
N ALA A 55 10.57 -13.54 -16.39
CA ALA A 55 10.59 -12.43 -17.35
C ALA A 55 10.51 -12.91 -18.80
N LYS A 56 11.32 -13.92 -19.16
CA LYS A 56 11.32 -14.52 -20.50
C LYS A 56 9.97 -15.13 -20.82
N LEU A 57 9.43 -15.94 -19.92
CA LEU A 57 8.13 -16.59 -20.08
C LEU A 57 7.01 -15.58 -20.30
N LEU A 58 6.96 -14.49 -19.51
CA LEU A 58 5.96 -13.43 -19.70
C LEU A 58 6.06 -12.83 -21.11
N MET A 59 7.28 -12.50 -21.54
CA MET A 59 7.48 -11.86 -22.84
C MET A 59 7.18 -12.80 -24.00
N ASP A 60 7.58 -14.08 -23.90
CA ASP A 60 7.24 -15.12 -24.88
C ASP A 60 5.72 -15.30 -25.01
N ILE A 61 5.00 -15.33 -23.88
CA ILE A 61 3.54 -15.42 -23.88
C ILE A 61 2.93 -14.21 -24.61
N VAL A 62 3.38 -13.00 -24.32
CA VAL A 62 2.85 -11.79 -24.99
C VAL A 62 3.18 -11.80 -26.50
N ASP A 63 4.38 -12.22 -26.89
CA ASP A 63 4.79 -12.26 -28.30
C ASP A 63 4.06 -13.34 -29.11
N VAL A 64 3.71 -14.47 -28.48
CA VAL A 64 2.93 -15.55 -29.09
C VAL A 64 1.43 -15.22 -29.13
N SER A 65 0.86 -14.78 -28.00
CA SER A 65 -0.59 -14.54 -27.89
C SER A 65 -1.05 -13.24 -28.54
N LYS A 66 -0.17 -12.23 -28.62
CA LYS A 66 -0.45 -10.89 -29.18
C LYS A 66 -1.80 -10.33 -28.71
N PRO A 67 -1.99 -10.15 -27.39
CA PRO A 67 -3.30 -9.81 -26.86
C PRO A 67 -3.70 -8.38 -27.25
N ASP A 68 -5.00 -8.14 -27.45
CA ASP A 68 -5.53 -6.79 -27.68
C ASP A 68 -5.37 -5.89 -26.44
N PHE A 69 -5.54 -6.50 -25.26
CA PHE A 69 -5.46 -5.86 -23.95
C PHE A 69 -4.62 -6.70 -22.98
N ALA A 70 -3.80 -6.05 -22.15
CA ALA A 70 -3.04 -6.70 -21.08
C ALA A 70 -3.28 -6.00 -19.74
N PHE A 71 -3.62 -6.76 -18.70
CA PHE A 71 -3.79 -6.25 -17.35
C PHE A 71 -2.57 -6.61 -16.50
N ASN A 72 -1.87 -5.58 -16.03
CA ASN A 72 -0.70 -5.70 -15.19
C ASN A 72 -1.09 -5.33 -13.75
N LEU A 73 -1.30 -6.33 -12.90
CA LEU A 73 -1.82 -6.15 -11.56
C LEU A 73 -0.68 -6.04 -10.54
N HIS A 74 -0.68 -4.98 -9.76
CA HIS A 74 0.32 -4.66 -8.74
C HIS A 74 -0.35 -4.31 -7.41
N ASP A 75 0.47 -4.20 -6.39
CA ASP A 75 0.12 -3.69 -5.07
C ASP A 75 0.95 -2.42 -4.80
N GLN A 76 0.32 -1.40 -4.25
CA GLN A 76 1.01 -0.18 -3.81
C GLN A 76 1.07 -0.08 -2.29
N ARG A 77 2.01 0.75 -1.82
CA ARG A 77 2.21 0.99 -0.40
C ARG A 77 1.03 1.75 0.21
N ARG A 78 0.92 1.71 1.54
CA ARG A 78 -0.23 2.28 2.26
C ARG A 78 -0.33 3.81 2.23
N PHE A 79 0.78 4.49 1.97
CA PHE A 79 0.88 5.93 2.08
C PHE A 79 0.36 6.72 0.87
N TYR A 80 -0.23 6.04 -0.13
CA TYR A 80 -0.78 6.72 -1.29
C TYR A 80 -2.17 7.30 -1.01
N ASN A 81 -2.35 8.57 -1.36
CA ASN A 81 -3.62 9.27 -1.33
C ASN A 81 -3.94 9.90 -2.68
N ILE A 82 -5.20 10.26 -2.86
CA ILE A 82 -5.65 11.09 -3.98
C ILE A 82 -5.11 12.50 -3.76
N LYS A 83 -4.38 13.01 -4.76
CA LYS A 83 -3.61 14.26 -4.63
C LYS A 83 -4.48 15.41 -4.13
N GLY A 84 -4.00 16.07 -3.08
CA GLY A 84 -4.69 17.21 -2.45
C GLY A 84 -5.81 16.81 -1.48
N THR A 85 -6.00 15.53 -1.19
CA THR A 85 -7.04 15.04 -0.27
C THR A 85 -6.49 14.01 0.72
N ALA A 86 -7.23 13.76 1.81
CA ALA A 86 -6.94 12.66 2.73
C ALA A 86 -7.47 11.29 2.26
N VAL A 87 -8.12 11.23 1.08
CA VAL A 87 -8.73 10.00 0.57
C VAL A 87 -7.62 9.03 0.18
N PRO A 88 -7.55 7.82 0.77
CA PRO A 88 -6.58 6.81 0.36
C PRO A 88 -6.81 6.42 -1.10
N SER A 89 -5.73 6.26 -1.87
CA SER A 89 -5.86 5.67 -3.21
C SER A 89 -6.15 4.17 -3.04
N SER A 90 -7.41 3.78 -3.28
CA SER A 90 -7.86 2.39 -3.16
C SER A 90 -7.48 1.59 -4.41
N ILE A 91 -7.65 2.19 -5.58
CA ILE A 91 -7.20 1.65 -6.86
C ILE A 91 -6.52 2.77 -7.63
N SER A 92 -5.27 2.57 -8.06
CA SER A 92 -4.64 3.48 -9.01
C SER A 92 -4.56 2.81 -10.39
N PHE A 93 -4.88 3.56 -11.43
CA PHE A 93 -4.73 3.10 -12.81
C PHE A 93 -3.56 3.79 -13.50
N LEU A 94 -3.02 3.12 -14.52
CA LEU A 94 -2.11 3.72 -15.48
C LEU A 94 -2.31 3.06 -16.85
N ALA A 95 -2.44 3.89 -17.88
CA ALA A 95 -2.16 3.49 -19.26
C ALA A 95 -0.68 3.78 -19.54
N PRO A 96 0.22 2.77 -19.53
CA PRO A 96 1.67 2.96 -19.60
C PRO A 96 2.08 3.77 -20.83
N ALA A 97 3.23 4.44 -20.76
CA ALA A 97 3.76 5.15 -21.90
C ALA A 97 4.46 4.17 -22.84
N TYR A 98 4.37 4.38 -24.15
CA TYR A 98 5.13 3.57 -25.11
C TYR A 98 6.45 4.22 -25.53
N ASN A 99 6.65 5.49 -25.18
CA ASN A 99 7.85 6.27 -25.49
C ASN A 99 8.06 7.40 -24.47
N GLU A 100 9.25 8.00 -24.50
CA GLU A 100 9.63 9.12 -23.62
C GLU A 100 8.72 10.35 -23.78
N GLY A 101 8.21 10.59 -25.00
CA GLY A 101 7.30 11.69 -25.30
C GLY A 101 5.90 11.53 -24.67
N ARG A 102 5.59 10.35 -24.11
CA ARG A 102 4.26 10.01 -23.55
C ARG A 102 3.15 10.30 -24.54
N GLU A 103 3.38 9.98 -25.81
CA GLU A 103 2.40 10.17 -26.87
C GLU A 103 1.19 9.23 -26.70
N VAL A 104 0.09 9.53 -27.40
CA VAL A 104 -1.15 8.73 -27.36
C VAL A 104 -1.42 8.15 -28.75
N ASN A 105 -0.87 6.97 -29.00
CA ASN A 105 -1.18 6.17 -30.18
C ASN A 105 -2.53 5.45 -30.03
N SER A 106 -2.91 4.63 -31.01
CA SER A 106 -4.20 3.93 -31.01
C SER A 106 -4.36 2.95 -29.83
N THR A 107 -3.31 2.23 -29.45
CA THR A 107 -3.39 1.19 -28.40
C THR A 107 -3.42 1.81 -27.01
N ARG A 108 -2.60 2.84 -26.75
CA ARG A 108 -2.64 3.59 -25.50
C ARG A 108 -3.96 4.32 -25.33
N ARG A 109 -4.54 4.85 -26.41
CA ARG A 109 -5.88 5.45 -26.41
C ARG A 109 -6.94 4.46 -25.95
N LYS A 110 -6.95 3.23 -26.47
CA LYS A 110 -7.89 2.17 -26.04
C LYS A 110 -7.75 1.89 -24.54
N ALA A 111 -6.51 1.77 -24.03
CA ALA A 111 -6.25 1.57 -22.60
C ALA A 111 -6.80 2.73 -21.75
N MET A 112 -6.54 3.99 -22.15
CA MET A 112 -7.08 5.17 -21.46
C MET A 112 -8.61 5.20 -21.45
N GLN A 113 -9.24 4.89 -22.58
CA GLN A 113 -10.71 4.82 -22.70
C GLN A 113 -11.31 3.73 -21.80
N LEU A 114 -10.68 2.55 -21.75
CA LEU A 114 -11.09 1.48 -20.86
C LEU A 114 -10.94 1.88 -19.39
N ILE A 115 -9.83 2.52 -19.01
CA ILE A 115 -9.61 3.04 -17.65
C ILE A 115 -10.66 4.09 -17.27
N ALA A 116 -11.00 5.01 -18.17
CA ALA A 116 -12.06 5.98 -17.92
C ALA A 116 -13.41 5.31 -17.63
N GLY A 117 -13.74 4.25 -18.38
CA GLY A 117 -14.92 3.43 -18.13
C GLY A 117 -14.88 2.67 -16.80
N MET A 118 -13.77 1.98 -16.51
CA MET A 118 -13.57 1.28 -15.23
C MET A 118 -13.66 2.23 -14.04
N ASN A 119 -13.04 3.42 -14.12
CA ASN A 119 -13.15 4.45 -13.10
C ASN A 119 -14.62 4.81 -12.85
N LYS A 120 -15.39 5.09 -13.91
CA LYS A 120 -16.83 5.41 -13.78
C LYS A 120 -17.60 4.31 -13.03
N THR A 121 -17.30 3.03 -13.30
CA THR A 121 -17.89 1.90 -12.57
C THR A 121 -17.47 1.91 -11.10
N LEU A 122 -16.17 2.09 -10.82
CA LEU A 122 -15.63 2.08 -9.47
C LEU A 122 -16.11 3.24 -8.60
N GLN A 123 -16.43 4.40 -9.17
CA GLN A 123 -17.01 5.52 -8.42
C GLN A 123 -18.31 5.16 -7.68
N ASN A 124 -19.03 4.12 -8.11
CA ASN A 124 -20.23 3.64 -7.40
C ASN A 124 -19.90 2.89 -6.10
N TYR A 125 -18.67 2.41 -5.95
CA TYR A 125 -18.21 1.61 -4.80
C TYR A 125 -17.20 2.35 -3.94
N ILE A 126 -16.33 3.14 -4.58
CA ILE A 126 -15.25 3.93 -3.96
C ILE A 126 -15.24 5.35 -4.53
N PRO A 127 -16.24 6.19 -4.19
CA PRO A 127 -16.24 7.59 -4.58
C PRO A 127 -14.89 8.24 -4.24
N GLU A 128 -14.32 8.94 -5.22
CA GLU A 128 -13.03 9.64 -5.14
C GLU A 128 -11.80 8.76 -4.91
N GLY A 129 -11.94 7.47 -4.56
CA GLY A 129 -10.83 6.57 -4.20
C GLY A 129 -10.03 5.98 -5.37
N VAL A 130 -10.20 6.52 -6.58
CA VAL A 130 -9.49 6.09 -7.79
C VAL A 130 -8.55 7.20 -8.26
N GLY A 131 -7.28 6.87 -8.47
CA GLY A 131 -6.28 7.83 -8.94
C GLY A 131 -5.47 7.35 -10.15
N LEU A 132 -4.73 8.27 -10.78
CA LEU A 132 -3.72 7.95 -11.78
C LEU A 132 -2.34 7.83 -11.14
N TYR A 133 -1.65 6.73 -11.48
CA TYR A 133 -0.23 6.58 -11.21
C TYR A 133 0.60 7.42 -12.18
N ASP A 134 1.83 7.77 -11.78
CA ASP A 134 2.75 8.52 -12.64
C ASP A 134 3.06 7.76 -13.93
N ASP A 135 2.97 8.45 -15.07
CA ASP A 135 3.12 7.88 -16.41
C ASP A 135 4.50 8.13 -17.02
N THR A 136 5.49 8.50 -16.20
CA THR A 136 6.87 8.65 -16.63
C THR A 136 7.34 7.34 -17.28
N TYR A 137 7.80 7.46 -18.53
CA TYR A 137 8.24 6.31 -19.31
C TYR A 137 9.42 5.61 -18.63
N GLY A 138 9.19 4.37 -18.22
CA GLY A 138 10.20 3.48 -17.67
C GLY A 138 10.53 2.39 -18.67
N SER A 139 11.53 2.65 -19.54
CA SER A 139 11.97 1.72 -20.60
C SER A 139 12.32 0.29 -20.13
N ARG A 140 12.49 0.09 -18.83
CA ARG A 140 12.81 -1.21 -18.21
C ARG A 140 11.60 -1.90 -17.54
N SER A 141 10.42 -1.30 -17.58
CA SER A 141 9.18 -1.83 -17.00
C SER A 141 8.45 -2.72 -18.01
N PHE A 142 7.74 -3.75 -17.54
CA PHE A 142 6.95 -4.59 -18.44
C PHE A 142 5.77 -3.84 -19.03
N GLY A 143 5.13 -2.96 -18.25
CA GLY A 143 3.97 -2.19 -18.70
C GLY A 143 4.28 -1.37 -19.96
N ASP A 144 5.38 -0.61 -19.93
CA ASP A 144 5.79 0.24 -21.05
C ASP A 144 6.27 -0.59 -22.25
N ASN A 145 7.03 -1.67 -22.03
CA ASN A 145 7.51 -2.54 -23.12
C ASN A 145 6.36 -3.27 -23.84
N ILE A 146 5.38 -3.79 -23.09
CA ILE A 146 4.19 -4.45 -23.66
C ILE A 146 3.34 -3.41 -24.40
N GLN A 147 3.19 -2.21 -23.85
CA GLN A 147 2.50 -1.10 -24.53
C GLN A 147 3.19 -0.71 -25.84
N ALA A 148 4.53 -0.65 -25.86
CA ALA A 148 5.35 -0.35 -27.03
C ALA A 148 5.27 -1.43 -28.12
N LYS A 149 4.97 -2.68 -27.75
CA LYS A 149 4.70 -3.77 -28.69
C LYS A 149 3.31 -3.71 -29.33
N GLY A 150 2.52 -2.68 -29.03
CA GLY A 150 1.20 -2.47 -29.64
C GLY A 150 0.04 -3.14 -28.89
N VAL A 151 0.25 -3.51 -27.63
CA VAL A 151 -0.82 -4.03 -26.76
C VAL A 151 -1.45 -2.87 -25.99
N SER A 152 -2.77 -2.90 -25.76
CA SER A 152 -3.44 -1.92 -24.91
C SER A 152 -3.26 -2.32 -23.45
N THR A 153 -2.23 -1.80 -22.79
CA THR A 153 -1.85 -2.21 -21.44
C THR A 153 -2.54 -1.36 -20.38
N ILE A 154 -3.08 -2.00 -19.35
CA ILE A 154 -3.69 -1.39 -18.18
C ILE A 154 -2.90 -1.86 -16.98
N LEU A 155 -2.33 -0.92 -16.24
CA LEU A 155 -1.78 -1.19 -14.93
C LEU A 155 -2.83 -0.85 -13.87
N ILE A 156 -3.01 -1.78 -12.92
CA ILE A 156 -3.86 -1.59 -11.73
C ILE A 156 -2.98 -1.75 -10.49
N GLU A 157 -2.80 -0.67 -9.73
CA GLU A 157 -2.18 -0.70 -8.41
C GLU A 157 -3.27 -0.85 -7.34
N SER A 158 -3.18 -1.93 -6.59
CA SER A 158 -4.07 -2.23 -5.47
C SER A 158 -3.58 -1.51 -4.22
N GLY A 159 -4.35 -0.50 -3.81
CA GLY A 159 -4.03 0.34 -2.67
C GLY A 159 -4.62 -0.17 -1.37
N TRP A 160 -5.14 0.77 -0.59
CA TRP A 160 -5.58 0.51 0.78
C TRP A 160 -6.82 1.32 1.14
N GLN A 161 -7.58 0.80 2.09
CA GLN A 161 -8.67 1.50 2.75
C GLN A 161 -8.48 1.51 4.26
N ALA A 162 -9.14 2.46 4.91
CA ALA A 162 -9.23 2.46 6.37
C ALA A 162 -9.91 1.16 6.83
N ASN A 163 -9.33 0.52 7.86
CA ASN A 163 -9.83 -0.72 8.46
C ASN A 163 -9.88 -1.96 7.53
N ASP A 164 -9.18 -1.95 6.39
CA ASP A 164 -9.07 -3.10 5.47
C ASP A 164 -7.64 -3.67 5.47
N MET A 165 -7.16 -4.13 6.63
CA MET A 165 -5.78 -4.64 6.78
C MET A 165 -5.50 -5.83 5.87
N GLU A 166 -6.47 -6.74 5.74
CA GLU A 166 -6.33 -7.94 4.91
C GLU A 166 -6.65 -7.68 3.43
N LYS A 167 -6.96 -6.43 3.04
CA LYS A 167 -7.30 -6.03 1.65
C LYS A 167 -8.53 -6.75 1.06
N GLU A 168 -9.52 -7.13 1.87
CA GLU A 168 -10.74 -7.78 1.39
C GLU A 168 -11.59 -6.86 0.52
N ALA A 169 -11.70 -5.57 0.90
CA ALA A 169 -12.42 -4.61 0.08
C ALA A 169 -11.65 -4.34 -1.23
N ILE A 170 -10.33 -4.20 -1.16
CA ILE A 170 -9.48 -4.01 -2.34
C ILE A 170 -9.57 -5.21 -3.31
N ARG A 171 -9.61 -6.46 -2.82
CA ARG A 171 -9.82 -7.65 -3.65
C ARG A 171 -11.15 -7.60 -4.41
N LYS A 172 -12.24 -7.22 -3.73
CA LYS A 172 -13.57 -7.06 -4.36
C LYS A 172 -13.56 -5.96 -5.43
N LEU A 173 -12.85 -4.86 -5.19
CA LEU A 173 -12.74 -3.76 -6.14
C LEU A 173 -11.95 -4.15 -7.39
N ASN A 174 -10.83 -4.88 -7.24
CA ASN A 174 -10.09 -5.44 -8.37
C ASN A 174 -10.97 -6.37 -9.21
N PHE A 175 -11.69 -7.27 -8.56
CA PHE A 175 -12.60 -8.17 -9.26
C PHE A 175 -13.68 -7.38 -10.02
N SER A 176 -14.28 -6.38 -9.38
CA SER A 176 -15.29 -5.50 -10.00
C SER A 176 -14.72 -4.71 -11.18
N ALA A 177 -13.49 -4.20 -11.08
CA ALA A 177 -12.80 -3.49 -12.15
C ALA A 177 -12.55 -4.41 -13.35
N LEU A 178 -12.05 -5.63 -13.11
CA LEU A 178 -11.80 -6.62 -14.17
C LEU A 178 -13.11 -7.05 -14.86
N LEU A 179 -14.17 -7.33 -14.11
CA LEU A 179 -15.46 -7.68 -14.70
C LEU A 179 -16.04 -6.53 -15.55
N SER A 180 -15.95 -5.29 -15.05
CA SER A 180 -16.34 -4.10 -15.83
C SER A 180 -15.50 -3.99 -17.10
N ALA A 181 -14.20 -4.28 -17.04
CA ALA A 181 -13.32 -4.24 -18.18
C ALA A 181 -13.70 -5.29 -19.22
N PHE A 182 -13.92 -6.54 -18.79
CA PHE A 182 -14.34 -7.63 -19.68
C PHE A 182 -15.65 -7.31 -20.37
N GLN A 183 -16.64 -6.79 -19.64
CA GLN A 183 -17.91 -6.37 -20.24
C GLN A 183 -17.69 -5.31 -21.33
N MET A 184 -16.90 -4.28 -21.04
CA MET A 184 -16.65 -3.17 -21.96
C MET A 184 -15.83 -3.59 -23.19
N ILE A 185 -14.89 -4.53 -23.03
CA ILE A 185 -14.13 -5.08 -24.15
C ILE A 185 -15.06 -5.94 -25.03
N ALA A 186 -15.82 -6.85 -24.43
CA ALA A 186 -16.71 -7.78 -25.14
C ALA A 186 -17.77 -7.05 -26.00
N ASN A 187 -18.28 -5.91 -25.55
CA ASN A 187 -19.27 -5.14 -26.28
C ASN A 187 -18.70 -3.85 -26.93
N ASN A 188 -17.38 -3.68 -26.90
CA ASN A 188 -16.65 -2.51 -27.40
C ASN A 188 -17.13 -1.15 -26.81
N SER A 189 -17.80 -1.14 -25.65
CA SER A 189 -18.34 0.09 -25.07
C SER A 189 -17.27 1.00 -24.46
N PHE A 190 -16.04 0.53 -24.26
CA PHE A 190 -14.93 1.39 -23.83
C PHE A 190 -14.73 2.55 -24.82
N ALA A 191 -14.99 2.35 -26.12
CA ALA A 191 -14.84 3.37 -27.16
C ALA A 191 -15.77 4.59 -26.98
N LYS A 192 -16.80 4.49 -26.13
CA LYS A 192 -17.69 5.61 -25.78
C LYS A 192 -17.04 6.60 -24.82
N HIS A 193 -15.96 6.20 -24.15
CA HIS A 193 -15.17 7.06 -23.28
C HIS A 193 -14.06 7.77 -24.06
N SER A 194 -13.46 8.77 -23.44
CA SER A 194 -12.49 9.67 -24.04
C SER A 194 -11.20 9.74 -23.24
N VAL A 195 -10.11 10.09 -23.92
CA VAL A 195 -8.82 10.42 -23.27
C VAL A 195 -8.99 11.58 -22.27
N LYS A 196 -9.91 12.50 -22.53
CA LYS A 196 -10.22 13.60 -21.62
C LYS A 196 -10.77 13.11 -20.29
N GLU A 197 -11.68 12.13 -20.30
CA GLU A 197 -12.20 11.52 -19.07
C GLU A 197 -11.11 10.80 -18.29
N TYR A 198 -10.19 10.09 -18.98
CA TYR A 198 -9.01 9.50 -18.34
C TYR A 198 -8.16 10.58 -17.65
N LEU A 199 -7.79 11.65 -18.36
CA LEU A 199 -6.95 12.73 -17.82
C LEU A 199 -7.64 13.56 -16.72
N ALA A 200 -8.96 13.42 -16.56
CA ALA A 200 -9.71 14.05 -15.47
C ALA A 200 -9.64 13.24 -14.17
N ILE A 201 -9.17 11.99 -14.20
CA ILE A 201 -8.91 11.20 -12.99
C ILE A 201 -7.76 11.88 -12.22
N PRO A 202 -7.94 12.17 -10.92
CA PRO A 202 -6.90 12.84 -10.14
C PRO A 202 -5.64 11.96 -10.06
N SER A 203 -4.46 12.58 -10.04
CA SER A 203 -3.23 11.85 -9.72
C SER A 203 -3.19 11.45 -8.25
N ILE A 204 -2.33 10.48 -7.92
CA ILE A 204 -2.03 10.12 -6.53
C ILE A 204 -0.80 10.88 -6.01
N ASP A 205 -0.65 10.93 -4.68
CA ASP A 205 0.48 11.49 -3.95
C ASP A 205 0.86 10.53 -2.80
N THR A 206 1.96 10.78 -2.09
CA THR A 206 2.51 9.92 -1.02
C THR A 206 2.43 10.57 0.35
N LYS A 207 1.37 11.35 0.60
CA LYS A 207 1.25 12.25 1.76
C LYS A 207 0.36 11.71 2.87
N LEU A 208 0.10 10.41 2.89
CA LEU A 208 -0.78 9.78 3.87
C LEU A 208 0.04 8.96 4.87
N PHE A 209 -0.05 9.34 6.14
CA PHE A 209 0.49 8.56 7.26
C PHE A 209 -0.56 7.58 7.80
N ASP A 210 -0.13 6.56 8.52
CA ASP A 210 -1.06 5.74 9.32
C ASP A 210 -1.68 6.56 10.45
N VAL A 211 -0.84 7.32 11.16
CA VAL A 211 -1.27 8.26 12.21
C VAL A 211 -0.58 9.59 12.00
N LEU A 212 -1.36 10.66 11.96
CA LEU A 212 -0.87 12.04 11.93
C LEU A 212 -1.26 12.75 13.23
N ILE A 213 -0.27 13.05 14.06
CA ILE A 213 -0.46 13.78 15.31
C ILE A 213 -0.19 15.26 15.03
N LYS A 214 -1.16 16.14 15.26
CA LYS A 214 -1.01 17.57 14.97
C LYS A 214 -0.79 18.42 16.23
N GLY A 215 0.15 19.36 16.14
CA GLY A 215 0.38 20.42 17.13
C GLY A 215 0.88 19.95 18.49
N VAL A 216 1.64 18.85 18.53
CA VAL A 216 2.15 18.26 19.77
C VAL A 216 3.47 18.90 20.19
N LYS A 217 3.71 19.03 21.49
CA LYS A 217 5.01 19.44 22.04
C LYS A 217 5.96 18.24 22.11
N ILE A 218 7.18 18.37 21.59
CA ILE A 218 8.20 17.31 21.67
C ILE A 218 9.27 17.67 22.71
N GLY A 219 9.40 16.80 23.71
CA GLY A 219 10.37 16.95 24.79
C GLY A 219 10.07 18.10 25.75
N ASP A 220 10.91 18.23 26.77
CA ASP A 220 10.76 19.28 27.79
C ASP A 220 11.64 20.52 27.50
N ARG A 221 12.46 20.50 26.44
CA ARG A 221 13.48 21.53 26.14
C ARG A 221 12.97 22.70 25.29
N SER A 222 11.83 22.56 24.60
CA SER A 222 11.25 23.62 23.77
C SER A 222 9.73 23.59 23.84
N ASP A 223 9.08 24.75 23.82
CA ASP A 223 7.62 24.91 23.65
C ASP A 223 7.17 24.79 22.19
N SER A 224 8.08 24.49 21.26
CA SER A 224 7.77 24.22 19.86
C SER A 224 6.68 23.16 19.74
N LYS A 225 5.65 23.49 18.97
CA LYS A 225 4.64 22.54 18.53
C LYS A 225 4.97 22.10 17.12
N VAL A 226 4.90 20.80 16.90
CA VAL A 226 5.15 20.18 15.61
C VAL A 226 4.05 19.17 15.32
N ASP A 227 3.98 18.76 14.06
CA ASP A 227 3.22 17.60 13.66
C ASP A 227 4.16 16.38 13.59
N VAL A 228 3.63 15.19 13.86
CA VAL A 228 4.36 13.92 13.81
C VAL A 228 3.60 12.96 12.91
N GLY A 229 4.26 12.52 11.84
CA GLY A 229 3.76 11.50 10.92
C GLY A 229 4.30 10.14 11.31
N ILE A 230 3.40 9.15 11.44
CA ILE A 230 3.76 7.77 11.79
C ILE A 230 3.28 6.84 10.69
N SER A 231 4.20 6.02 10.20
CA SER A 231 3.93 4.94 9.24
C SER A 231 4.16 3.58 9.90
N ARG A 232 3.38 2.58 9.53
CA ARG A 232 3.49 1.21 10.02
C ARG A 232 4.17 0.34 8.97
N THR A 233 5.20 -0.38 9.39
CA THR A 233 5.88 -1.39 8.58
C THR A 233 5.57 -2.77 9.14
N GLU A 234 5.20 -3.70 8.27
CA GLU A 234 4.99 -5.10 8.62
C GLU A 234 6.29 -5.89 8.45
N HIS A 235 6.58 -6.74 9.43
CA HIS A 235 7.70 -7.65 9.44
C HIS A 235 7.17 -9.08 9.49
N ILE A 236 7.39 -9.81 8.40
CA ILE A 236 6.95 -11.20 8.27
C ILE A 236 7.90 -12.08 9.08
N LEU A 237 7.35 -12.92 9.97
CA LEU A 237 8.11 -13.93 10.70
C LEU A 237 8.09 -15.23 9.90
N LYS A 238 6.91 -15.85 9.84
CA LYS A 238 6.58 -17.00 9.01
C LYS A 238 5.11 -16.90 8.72
N ALA A 239 4.76 -16.75 7.45
CA ALA A 239 3.37 -16.58 7.06
C ALA A 239 2.46 -17.69 7.63
N PRO A 240 1.25 -17.33 8.09
CA PRO A 240 0.64 -16.00 8.01
C PRO A 240 1.07 -15.04 9.14
N ASN A 241 2.03 -15.40 10.00
CA ASN A 241 2.40 -14.60 11.17
C ASN A 241 3.34 -13.45 10.80
N TYR A 242 3.00 -12.26 11.31
CA TYR A 242 3.78 -11.04 11.18
C TYR A 242 3.58 -10.15 12.41
N TYR A 243 4.43 -9.12 12.54
CA TYR A 243 4.21 -8.02 13.50
C TYR A 243 4.36 -6.68 12.79
N SER A 244 3.77 -5.62 13.36
CA SER A 244 3.84 -4.28 12.83
C SER A 244 4.63 -3.35 13.74
N VAL A 245 5.44 -2.47 13.16
CA VAL A 245 6.22 -1.46 13.87
C VAL A 245 5.84 -0.09 13.33
N GLY A 246 5.42 0.81 14.22
CA GLY A 246 5.26 2.23 13.89
C GLY A 246 6.63 2.91 13.86
N ILE A 247 6.88 3.70 12.82
CA ILE A 247 8.09 4.50 12.60
C ILE A 247 7.67 5.97 12.50
N LEU A 248 8.43 6.86 13.16
CA LEU A 248 8.28 8.30 12.97
C LEU A 248 8.86 8.65 11.59
N GLU A 249 7.98 8.71 10.60
CA GLU A 249 8.34 8.97 9.22
C GLU A 249 8.73 10.43 9.01
N ASP A 250 8.10 11.37 9.74
CA ASP A 250 8.48 12.79 9.70
C ASP A 250 8.04 13.54 10.96
N ILE A 251 8.74 14.63 11.27
CA ILE A 251 8.49 15.52 12.41
C ILE A 251 8.72 16.97 11.96
N GLY A 252 7.67 17.79 11.98
CA GLY A 252 7.80 19.20 11.58
C GLY A 252 6.49 19.83 11.14
N ASP A 253 6.54 20.58 10.03
CA ASP A 253 5.36 21.12 9.37
C ASP A 253 4.76 20.07 8.42
N LEU A 254 3.72 19.39 8.89
CA LEU A 254 2.96 18.41 8.11
C LEU A 254 1.58 18.95 7.73
N SER A 255 1.47 20.27 7.55
CA SER A 255 0.22 20.95 7.16
C SER A 255 -0.34 20.45 5.82
N ALA A 256 0.54 20.07 4.89
CA ALA A 256 0.19 19.51 3.59
C ALA A 256 -0.02 17.97 3.58
N HIS A 257 0.08 17.31 4.74
CA HIS A 257 -0.06 15.86 4.88
C HIS A 257 -1.36 15.46 5.57
N TYR A 258 -1.69 14.17 5.44
CA TYR A 258 -2.91 13.54 5.91
C TYR A 258 -2.57 12.30 6.74
N GLY A 259 -3.55 11.80 7.50
CA GLY A 259 -3.42 10.52 8.21
C GLY A 259 -4.69 9.70 8.07
N PHE A 260 -4.57 8.38 7.97
CA PHE A 260 -5.71 7.47 8.15
C PHE A 260 -6.41 7.74 9.49
N GLU A 261 -5.59 7.93 10.54
CA GLU A 261 -6.01 8.51 11.80
C GLU A 261 -5.33 9.88 11.99
N THR A 262 -6.09 10.89 12.40
CA THR A 262 -5.52 12.20 12.75
C THR A 262 -5.86 12.54 14.20
N VAL A 263 -4.81 12.70 15.02
CA VAL A 263 -4.94 13.09 16.43
C VAL A 263 -4.63 14.57 16.55
N LYS A 264 -5.65 15.40 16.77
CA LYS A 264 -5.47 16.84 17.02
C LYS A 264 -5.17 17.07 18.49
N THR A 265 -3.96 17.53 18.79
CA THR A 265 -3.54 17.72 20.18
C THR A 265 -3.67 19.17 20.59
N LYS A 266 -4.55 19.48 21.55
CA LYS A 266 -4.56 20.78 22.23
C LYS A 266 -3.97 20.59 23.62
N GLY A 267 -2.71 20.98 23.78
CA GLY A 267 -2.03 20.89 25.07
C GLY A 267 -1.62 19.47 25.43
N LEU A 268 -1.27 18.63 24.45
CA LEU A 268 -0.55 17.38 24.72
C LEU A 268 0.95 17.55 24.44
N LYS A 269 1.75 16.73 25.10
CA LYS A 269 3.18 16.58 24.83
C LYS A 269 3.54 15.11 24.64
N VAL A 270 4.53 14.86 23.80
CA VAL A 270 5.16 13.55 23.65
C VAL A 270 6.09 13.31 24.84
N VAL A 271 5.94 12.15 25.49
CA VAL A 271 6.85 11.71 26.55
C VAL A 271 7.35 10.30 26.30
N GLN A 272 8.55 10.02 26.77
CA GLN A 272 9.13 8.67 26.71
C GLN A 272 8.31 7.71 27.56
N GLY A 273 8.04 6.52 27.01
CA GLY A 273 7.45 5.43 27.77
C GLY A 273 8.37 4.95 28.89
N LYS A 274 7.79 4.63 30.04
CA LYS A 274 8.52 4.03 31.17
C LYS A 274 8.94 2.61 30.83
N SER A 275 9.95 2.14 31.54
CA SER A 275 10.45 0.77 31.47
C SER A 275 10.41 0.11 32.84
N ILE A 276 10.27 -1.21 32.86
CA ILE A 276 10.41 -2.03 34.07
C ILE A 276 11.35 -3.21 33.81
N LEU A 277 12.14 -3.58 34.81
CA LEU A 277 12.92 -4.82 34.77
C LEU A 277 11.98 -6.00 35.03
N VAL A 278 12.12 -7.07 34.23
CA VAL A 278 11.40 -8.32 34.43
C VAL A 278 12.36 -9.50 34.44
N ASP A 279 12.22 -10.37 35.43
CA ASP A 279 13.06 -11.57 35.58
C ASP A 279 12.55 -12.73 34.71
N SER A 280 11.27 -12.71 34.31
CA SER A 280 10.66 -13.74 33.47
C SER A 280 9.45 -13.19 32.70
N LEU A 281 9.22 -13.73 31.50
CA LEU A 281 8.07 -13.42 30.64
C LEU A 281 6.88 -14.38 30.84
N GLU A 282 7.03 -15.45 31.64
CA GLU A 282 6.01 -16.51 31.79
C GLU A 282 4.66 -16.00 32.32
N LYS A 283 4.67 -14.91 33.10
CA LYS A 283 3.45 -14.31 33.67
C LYS A 283 2.81 -13.26 32.75
N LEU A 284 3.34 -13.05 31.56
CA LEU A 284 2.85 -12.02 30.64
C LEU A 284 1.54 -12.47 29.98
N SER A 285 0.50 -11.67 30.16
CA SER A 285 -0.80 -11.85 29.52
C SER A 285 -1.24 -10.53 28.87
N ILE A 286 -2.20 -10.60 27.94
CA ILE A 286 -2.77 -9.40 27.34
C ILE A 286 -3.38 -8.44 28.37
N ILE A 287 -3.95 -8.99 29.46
CA ILE A 287 -4.54 -8.20 30.55
C ILE A 287 -3.44 -7.46 31.31
N SER A 288 -2.34 -8.15 31.67
CA SER A 288 -1.24 -7.52 32.36
C SER A 288 -0.56 -6.47 31.47
N VAL A 289 -0.38 -6.75 30.18
CA VAL A 289 0.19 -5.79 29.21
C VAL A 289 -0.68 -4.55 29.08
N LYS A 290 -2.00 -4.69 28.91
CA LYS A 290 -2.92 -3.54 28.87
C LYS A 290 -2.84 -2.69 30.14
N ARG A 291 -2.68 -3.31 31.31
CA ARG A 291 -2.48 -2.59 32.59
C ARG A 291 -1.17 -1.82 32.60
N LEU A 292 -0.07 -2.43 32.14
CA LEU A 292 1.25 -1.77 32.04
C LEU A 292 1.21 -0.57 31.09
N LEU A 293 0.62 -0.73 29.89
CA LEU A 293 0.47 0.35 28.91
C LEU A 293 -0.33 1.53 29.49
N ARG A 294 -1.42 1.28 30.23
CA ARG A 294 -2.20 2.33 30.92
C ARG A 294 -1.42 3.07 32.00
N GLN A 295 -0.38 2.45 32.55
CA GLN A 295 0.54 3.08 33.52
C GLN A 295 1.70 3.81 32.83
N GLY A 296 1.74 3.79 31.49
CA GLY A 296 2.77 4.37 30.66
C GLY A 296 4.03 3.52 30.55
N ILE A 297 3.96 2.23 30.86
CA ILE A 297 5.07 1.29 30.72
C ILE A 297 5.01 0.69 29.31
N LEU A 298 5.96 1.07 28.46
CA LEU A 298 6.05 0.63 27.07
C LEU A 298 7.12 -0.44 26.84
N PHE A 299 8.03 -0.61 27.82
CA PHE A 299 9.22 -1.45 27.68
C PHE A 299 9.38 -2.41 28.87
N LEU A 300 9.59 -3.69 28.55
CA LEU A 300 10.08 -4.70 29.47
C LEU A 300 11.57 -4.88 29.24
N ILE A 301 12.37 -4.70 30.29
CA ILE A 301 13.82 -4.87 30.25
C ILE A 301 14.15 -6.26 30.76
N THR A 302 14.92 -7.02 29.98
CA THR A 302 15.46 -8.33 30.39
C THR A 302 16.78 -8.61 29.67
N GLN A 303 17.64 -9.42 30.28
CA GLN A 303 18.82 -9.98 29.61
C GLN A 303 18.44 -11.15 28.68
N ASP A 304 17.33 -11.83 28.98
CA ASP A 304 16.86 -13.03 28.28
C ASP A 304 16.00 -12.65 27.06
N ILE A 305 16.64 -12.05 26.05
CA ILE A 305 15.96 -11.70 24.81
C ILE A 305 15.89 -12.93 23.91
N PRO A 306 14.69 -13.36 23.50
CA PRO A 306 14.55 -14.46 22.53
C PRO A 306 15.24 -14.09 21.21
N PHE A 307 15.74 -15.11 20.51
CA PHE A 307 16.39 -14.96 19.21
C PHE A 307 15.53 -14.18 18.21
N GLU A 308 14.21 -14.40 18.25
CA GLU A 308 13.23 -13.53 17.61
C GLU A 308 12.68 -12.56 18.67
N PRO A 309 13.06 -11.27 18.65
CA PRO A 309 12.77 -10.31 19.73
C PRO A 309 11.33 -9.77 19.65
N HIS A 310 10.35 -10.65 19.44
CA HIS A 310 8.94 -10.31 19.45
C HIS A 310 8.23 -11.05 20.59
N VAL A 311 7.22 -10.41 21.15
CA VAL A 311 6.30 -11.01 22.12
C VAL A 311 4.89 -10.97 21.52
N PRO A 312 4.01 -11.94 21.83
CA PRO A 312 2.66 -12.00 21.27
C PRO A 312 1.70 -10.92 21.84
N PHE A 313 2.25 -9.86 22.43
CA PHE A 313 1.52 -8.78 23.07
C PHE A 313 2.11 -7.43 22.63
N PRO A 314 1.31 -6.35 22.62
CA PRO A 314 1.76 -5.04 22.15
C PRO A 314 2.63 -4.32 23.21
N ILE A 315 3.81 -4.88 23.50
CA ILE A 315 4.79 -4.29 24.42
C ILE A 315 6.21 -4.56 23.91
N ASN A 316 7.11 -3.60 24.10
CA ASN A 316 8.48 -3.75 23.62
C ASN A 316 9.30 -4.56 24.61
N LEU A 317 10.03 -5.55 24.12
CA LEU A 317 11.06 -6.26 24.89
C LEU A 317 12.44 -5.73 24.49
N VAL A 318 13.26 -5.35 25.48
CA VAL A 318 14.49 -4.59 25.20
C VAL A 318 15.64 -5.01 26.12
N HIS A 319 16.84 -5.07 25.54
CA HIS A 319 18.06 -5.29 26.29
C HIS A 319 18.40 -4.08 27.15
N PRO A 320 18.90 -4.23 28.39
CA PRO A 320 19.33 -3.09 29.20
C PRO A 320 20.27 -2.13 28.47
N ARG A 321 21.15 -2.65 27.60
CA ARG A 321 22.10 -1.84 26.80
C ARG A 321 21.46 -1.03 25.66
N LYS A 322 20.23 -1.36 25.25
CA LYS A 322 19.53 -0.77 24.09
C LYS A 322 18.41 0.21 24.48
N ILE A 323 18.09 0.32 25.76
CA ILE A 323 16.94 1.11 26.23
C ILE A 323 16.97 2.58 25.79
N LYS A 324 18.15 3.23 25.85
CA LYS A 324 18.31 4.64 25.46
C LYS A 324 18.06 4.87 23.97
N GLU A 325 18.44 3.91 23.14
CA GLU A 325 18.28 3.97 21.68
C GLU A 325 16.79 3.86 21.30
N VAL A 326 16.06 2.92 21.92
CA VAL A 326 14.65 2.65 21.57
C VAL A 326 13.64 3.63 22.19
N GLN A 327 14.04 4.41 23.19
CA GLN A 327 13.24 5.48 23.80
C GLN A 327 13.46 6.83 23.11
N ALA A 328 14.39 6.93 22.15
CA ALA A 328 14.61 8.16 21.41
C ALA A 328 13.35 8.52 20.60
N ILE A 329 12.92 9.77 20.71
CA ILE A 329 11.82 10.34 19.92
C ILE A 329 12.48 11.22 18.87
N GLN A 330 12.75 10.66 17.70
CA GLN A 330 13.42 11.33 16.59
C GLN A 330 12.98 10.71 15.26
N PHE A 331 13.31 11.40 14.17
CA PHE A 331 13.11 10.91 12.80
C PHE A 331 13.65 9.48 12.63
N GLU A 332 12.92 8.64 11.91
CA GLU A 332 13.19 7.21 11.66
C GLU A 332 13.23 6.30 12.90
N ALA A 333 12.97 6.83 14.10
CA ALA A 333 12.86 6.00 15.30
C ALA A 333 11.50 5.27 15.37
N LYS A 334 11.43 4.23 16.20
CA LYS A 334 10.15 3.56 16.50
C LYS A 334 9.22 4.51 17.26
N ALA A 335 7.93 4.46 16.96
CA ALA A 335 6.87 5.24 17.61
C ALA A 335 6.53 4.75 19.03
N ASN A 336 7.54 4.65 19.89
CA ASN A 336 7.43 4.16 21.26
C ASN A 336 7.36 5.32 22.27
N PHE A 337 6.28 6.09 22.20
CA PHE A 337 6.05 7.21 23.08
C PHE A 337 4.58 7.30 23.50
N LEU A 338 4.30 8.16 24.47
CA LEU A 338 2.96 8.44 24.97
C LEU A 338 2.59 9.89 24.67
N LEU A 339 1.29 10.14 24.48
CA LEU A 339 0.76 11.50 24.51
C LEU A 339 0.16 11.76 25.90
N VAL A 340 0.69 12.77 26.59
CA VAL A 340 0.18 13.18 27.91
C VAL A 340 -0.34 14.60 27.86
N ASP A 341 -1.34 14.90 28.67
CA ASP A 341 -1.80 16.26 28.89
C ASP A 341 -0.68 17.09 29.54
N SER A 342 -0.35 18.23 28.92
CA SER A 342 0.80 19.05 29.30
C SER A 342 0.66 19.68 30.69
N LYS A 343 -0.54 19.75 31.26
CA LYS A 343 -0.78 20.35 32.60
C LYS A 343 -0.84 19.29 33.69
N SER A 344 -1.66 18.26 33.49
CA SER A 344 -1.93 17.21 34.47
C SER A 344 -0.95 16.05 34.41
N GLY A 345 -0.22 15.89 33.30
CA GLY A 345 0.63 14.72 33.06
C GLY A 345 -0.17 13.43 32.81
N GLN A 346 -1.49 13.50 32.69
CA GLN A 346 -2.35 12.34 32.45
C GLN A 346 -2.11 11.79 31.04
N ILE A 347 -1.87 10.49 30.93
CA ILE A 347 -1.77 9.77 29.65
C ILE A 347 -3.13 9.82 28.93
N LYS A 348 -3.08 10.20 27.65
CA LYS A 348 -4.23 10.28 26.75
C LYS A 348 -4.17 9.25 25.63
N HIS A 349 -2.98 9.01 25.06
CA HIS A 349 -2.72 8.02 24.02
C HIS A 349 -1.43 7.26 24.30
#